data_AF-A0A1H0L777-F1
#
_entry.id   AF-A0A1H0L777-F1
#
_cell.length_a   1.000
_cell.length_b   1.000
_cell.length_c   1.000
_cell.angle_alpha   90.00
_cell.angle_beta   90.00
_cell.angle_gamma   90.00
#
_symmetry.space_group_name_H-M   'P 1'
#
loop_
_entity.id
_entity.type
_entity.pdbx_description
1 polymer ?
#
loop_
_entity_poly.entity_id
_entity_poly.type
_entity_poly.pdbx_seq_one_letter_code
_entity_poly.pdbx_strand_id
1 'polypeptide(L)' 'MFVDYRNWRPPEPLPERPLPPKLTRRQEKVLLWAIGLNVVALFVAPLAGVTVLQAFWAWVAG' A
#
# COMPACT_ATOMS: atom_id res chain seq x y z
N MET A 1 19.12 43.51 15.92
CA MET A 1 20.05 43.32 14.79
C MET A 1 19.22 43.36 13.52
N PHE A 2 19.54 44.24 12.55
CA PHE A 2 18.85 44.29 11.26
C PHE A 2 19.58 43.37 10.29
N VAL A 3 18.86 42.52 9.57
CA VAL A 3 19.44 41.59 8.59
C VAL A 3 19.77 42.38 7.32
N ASP A 4 21.04 42.43 6.94
CA ASP A 4 21.48 43.09 5.71
C ASP A 4 21.23 42.17 4.50
N TYR A 5 20.27 42.54 3.67
CA TYR A 5 19.83 41.75 2.51
C TYR A 5 20.73 41.89 1.28
N ARG A 6 21.80 42.69 1.34
CA ARG A 6 22.66 42.98 0.18
C ARG A 6 23.26 41.74 -0.50
N ASN A 7 23.39 40.63 0.23
CA ASN A 7 23.97 39.38 -0.25
C ASN A 7 23.00 38.19 -0.23
N TRP A 8 21.68 38.42 -0.10
CA TRP A 8 20.73 37.32 -0.13
C TRP A 8 20.68 36.70 -1.54
N ARG A 9 21.09 35.42 -1.65
CA ARG A 9 20.80 34.56 -2.80
C ARG A 9 19.68 33.57 -2.48
N PRO A 10 18.72 33.34 -3.39
CA PRO A 10 17.75 32.26 -3.24
C PRO A 10 18.48 30.94 -3.00
N PRO A 11 17.97 30.08 -2.11
CA PRO A 11 18.48 28.72 -1.97
C PRO A 11 18.48 28.03 -3.33
N GLU A 12 19.52 27.25 -3.61
CA GLU A 12 19.54 26.41 -4.81
C GLU A 12 18.33 25.47 -4.80
N PRO A 13 17.65 25.27 -5.94
CA PRO A 13 16.56 24.33 -6.02
C PRO A 13 17.05 22.96 -5.60
N LEU A 14 16.29 22.32 -4.69
CA LEU A 14 16.55 20.94 -4.30
C LEU A 14 16.64 20.08 -5.57
N PRO A 15 17.60 19.14 -5.64
CA PRO A 15 17.68 18.23 -6.77
C PRO A 15 16.32 17.56 -6.98
N GLU A 16 15.83 17.58 -8.21
CA GLU A 16 14.57 16.93 -8.57
C GLU A 16 14.64 15.47 -8.12
N ARG A 17 13.73 15.07 -7.23
CA ARG A 17 13.64 13.66 -6.84
C ARG A 17 13.33 12.85 -8.09
N PRO A 18 14.03 11.73 -8.32
CA PRO A 18 13.69 10.86 -9.44
C PRO A 18 12.22 10.49 -9.36
N LEU A 19 11.53 10.61 -10.49
CA LEU A 19 10.13 10.18 -10.59
C LEU A 19 10.03 8.71 -10.16
N PRO A 20 9.01 8.34 -9.37
CA PRO A 20 8.82 6.95 -9.00
C PRO A 20 8.66 6.11 -10.28
N PRO A 21 9.21 4.89 -10.30
CA PRO A 21 9.12 4.03 -11.48
C PRO A 21 7.65 3.79 -11.85
N LYS A 22 7.32 4.00 -13.12
CA LYS A 22 5.98 3.73 -13.63
C LYS A 22 5.74 2.22 -13.64
N LEU A 23 4.58 1.80 -13.16
CA LEU A 23 4.19 0.39 -13.21
C LEU A 23 4.09 -0.07 -14.66
N THR A 24 4.67 -1.23 -14.95
CA THR A 24 4.45 -1.91 -16.23
C THR A 24 3.00 -2.42 -16.30
N ARG A 25 2.47 -2.61 -17.52
CA ARG A 25 1.12 -3.17 -17.73
C ARG A 25 0.87 -4.48 -16.99
N ARG A 26 1.91 -5.31 -16.85
CA ARG A 26 1.84 -6.58 -16.10
C ARG A 26 1.70 -6.33 -14.60
N GLN A 27 2.48 -5.39 -14.05
CA GLN A 27 2.40 -5.02 -12.63
C GLN A 27 1.05 -4.38 -12.30
N GLU A 28 0.52 -3.52 -13.17
CA GLU A 28 -0.80 -2.92 -13.02
C GLU A 28 -1.91 -4.00 -12.99
N LYS A 29 -1.84 -4.99 -13.90
CA LYS A 29 -2.78 -6.11 -13.91
C LYS A 29 -2.68 -6.96 -12.64
N VAL A 30 -1.47 -7.27 -12.16
CA VAL A 30 -1.27 -8.01 -10.90
C VAL A 30 -1.79 -7.23 -9.71
N LEU A 31 -1.53 -5.92 -9.67
CA LEU A 31 -2.01 -5.04 -8.61
C LEU A 31 -3.54 -5.00 -8.56
N LEU A 32 -4.20 -4.87 -9.71
CA LEU A 32 -5.66 -4.91 -9.81
C LEU A 32 -6.23 -6.25 -9.34
N TRP A 33 -5.59 -7.37 -9.71
CA TRP A 33 -5.98 -8.69 -9.20
C TRP A 33 -5.80 -8.80 -7.69
N ALA A 34 -4.68 -8.31 -7.14
CA ALA A 34 -4.43 -8.36 -5.71
C ALA A 34 -5.46 -7.55 -4.92
N ILE A 35 -5.82 -6.36 -5.40
CA ILE A 35 -6.89 -5.53 -4.82
C ILE A 35 -8.23 -6.26 -4.92
N GLY A 36 -8.59 -6.76 -6.11
CA GLY A 36 -9.84 -7.48 -6.33
C GLY A 36 -9.98 -8.71 -5.43
N LEU A 37 -8.92 -9.52 -5.31
CA LEU A 37 -8.89 -10.67 -4.41
C LEU A 37 -9.07 -10.27 -2.94
N ASN A 38 -8.43 -9.19 -2.48
CA ASN A 38 -8.60 -8.71 -1.10
C ASN A 38 -10.03 -8.21 -0.84
N VAL A 39 -10.64 -7.51 -1.80
CA VAL A 39 -12.04 -7.07 -1.69
C VAL A 39 -12.97 -8.28 -1.62
N VAL A 40 -12.80 -9.27 -2.50
CA VAL A 40 -13.57 -10.53 -2.45
C VAL A 40 -13.33 -11.25 -1.12
N ALA A 41 -12.08 -11.33 -0.67
CA ALA A 41 -11.71 -11.94 0.59
C ALA A 41 -12.35 -11.20 1.77
N LEU A 42 -12.66 -9.92 1.69
CA LEU A 42 -13.36 -9.20 2.76
C LEU A 42 -14.79 -9.72 2.98
N PHE A 43 -15.46 -10.20 1.92
CA PHE A 43 -16.79 -10.82 2.00
C PHE A 43 -16.72 -12.32 2.27
N VAL A 44 -15.70 -12.98 1.73
CA VAL A 44 -15.49 -14.41 1.93
C VAL A 44 -14.89 -14.67 3.31
N ALA A 45 -14.04 -13.82 3.88
CA ALA A 45 -13.38 -14.05 5.16
C ALA A 45 -14.34 -14.20 6.35
N PRO A 46 -15.48 -13.47 6.45
CA PRO A 46 -16.52 -13.81 7.41
C PRO A 46 -17.09 -15.22 7.22
N LEU A 47 -17.29 -15.65 5.96
CA LEU A 47 -17.80 -16.99 5.62
C LEU A 47 -16.74 -18.08 5.87
N ALA A 48 -15.49 -17.83 5.45
CA ALA A 48 -14.35 -18.72 5.52
C ALA A 48 -13.73 -18.75 6.92
N GLY A 49 -13.81 -17.66 7.68
CA GLY A 49 -13.36 -17.58 9.06
C GLY A 49 -14.21 -18.47 9.96
N VAL A 50 -15.53 -18.45 9.79
CA VAL A 50 -16.43 -19.37 10.49
C VAL A 50 -16.13 -20.82 10.14
N THR A 51 -15.90 -21.16 8.86
CA THR A 51 -15.60 -22.55 8.48
C THR A 51 -14.24 -23.03 8.95
N VAL A 52 -13.19 -22.18 8.93
CA VAL A 52 -11.86 -22.53 9.48
C VAL A 52 -11.92 -22.69 11.00
N LEU A 53 -12.62 -21.80 11.70
CA LEU A 53 -12.82 -21.91 13.15
C LEU A 53 -13.63 -23.15 13.51
N GLN A 54 -14.68 -23.47 12.75
CA GLN A 54 -15.47 -24.70 12.93
C GLN A 54 -14.63 -25.95 12.66
N ALA A 55 -13.85 -25.99 11.58
CA ALA A 55 -12.98 -27.11 11.27
C ALA A 55 -11.90 -27.30 12.34
N PHE A 56 -11.30 -26.21 12.81
CA PHE A 56 -10.33 -26.24 13.90
C PHE A 56 -10.96 -26.70 15.22
N TRP A 57 -12.14 -26.18 15.56
CA TRP A 57 -12.87 -26.60 16.76
C TRP A 57 -13.27 -28.07 16.69
N ALA A 58 -13.77 -28.55 15.55
CA ALA A 58 -14.09 -29.95 15.32
C ALA A 58 -12.87 -30.86 15.44
N TRP A 59 -11.68 -30.37 15.05
CA TRP A 59 -10.42 -31.11 15.20
C TRP A 59 -9.90 -31.15 16.63
N VAL A 60 -10.13 -30.10 17.43
CA VAL A 60 -9.67 -30.03 18.83
C VAL A 60 -10.67 -30.66 19.82
N ALA A 61 -11.96 -30.60 19.51
CA ALA A 61 -13.03 -31.11 20.36
C ALA A 61 -13.52 -32.53 19.98
N GLY A 62 -13.02 -33.09 18.87
CA GLY A 62 -13.24 -34.48 18.43
C GLY A 62 -12.05 -35.36 18.75
#